data_AF-A0AA96TJP9-F1
#
_entry.id   AF-A0AA96TJP9-F1
#
_cell.length_a   1.000
_cell.length_b   1.000
_cell.length_c   1.000
_cell.angle_alpha   90.00
_cell.angle_beta   90.00
_cell.angle_gamma   90.00
#
_symmetry.space_group_name_H-M   'P 1'
#
loop_
_entity.id
_entity.type
_entity.pdbx_description
1 polymer ?
#
loop_
_entity_poly.entity_id
_entity_poly.type
_entity_poly.pdbx_seq_one_letter_code
_entity_poly.pdbx_strand_id
1 'polypeptide(L)'
;MLLESLLRFADETLADGERSSSIYACVVQGGASMAALTFMLRTPGPWAEGMRRIASATGVDFDHPAYVRGDHILGLCHVAGANGLLPDLRHRAVDTLVSCFRDNTGYAEARHLLPKKDWEWLADAVREGWAVLPARLLVADETIPLKTRTRVGLALTEHEAPAGFVPDGLAKLVSHPKAASGDRFAIAAAVARRDPRAGVELLCSVASDPVVQTGHRMQAIRLLEEFEPVRAEAMRAHQTRLPSRRGALDSRREKVDLTTREEAARHERESPEAVAGRLDAEIEELLGELRIDSDLGDGLDSHIAEANREGVAQDVADIVRGIRSEGIDSSLRLLELLTRIKHGNESGTTSDGPASGAPESDVVPRLTQDDLEAYAREQTEWSWSTWRKSIEKHGWDDDRIGEVQCQVDETAQHVSGMVVQETDDHLRTLQKCLTWEIWPAFTNAVEERDYIAARRHLATARLLAEEVERAETLWRHAAETSYSFDPLSMSWSREFWLVLEEWKHHFAGR
;
A
#
# COMPACT_ATOMS: atom_id res chain seq x y z
N MET A 1 -13.52 7.25 26.32
CA MET A 1 -13.95 7.97 25.09
C MET A 1 -15.21 8.79 25.28
N LEU A 2 -16.44 8.26 25.23
CA LEU A 2 -17.69 9.08 25.32
C LEU A 2 -17.70 10.04 26.52
N LEU A 3 -17.43 9.53 27.72
CA LEU A 3 -17.36 10.32 28.95
C LEU A 3 -16.21 11.34 28.94
N GLU A 4 -15.03 10.96 28.44
CA GLU A 4 -13.86 11.84 28.39
C GLU A 4 -14.04 12.96 27.37
N SER A 5 -14.65 12.69 26.22
CA SER A 5 -14.99 13.71 25.22
C SER A 5 -16.04 14.68 25.76
N LEU A 6 -17.04 14.20 26.50
CA LEU A 6 -18.06 15.04 27.14
C LEU A 6 -17.50 15.85 28.33
N LEU A 7 -16.57 15.27 29.11
CA LEU A 7 -15.91 15.94 30.22
C LEU A 7 -14.90 16.98 29.73
N ARG A 8 -14.08 16.66 28.74
CA ARG A 8 -13.17 17.60 28.06
C ARG A 8 -13.97 18.76 27.49
N PHE A 9 -15.09 18.47 26.82
CA PHE A 9 -16.03 19.48 26.34
C PHE A 9 -16.55 20.41 27.47
N ALA A 10 -16.86 19.87 28.65
CA ALA A 10 -17.37 20.63 29.78
C ALA A 10 -16.30 21.46 30.51
N ASP A 11 -15.10 20.89 30.70
CA ASP A 11 -13.97 21.53 31.39
C ASP A 11 -13.33 22.62 30.50
N GLU A 12 -13.29 22.43 29.19
CA GLU A 12 -12.59 23.31 28.24
C GLU A 12 -13.47 24.39 27.62
N THR A 13 -14.52 24.86 28.29
CA THR A 13 -15.39 25.96 27.81
C THR A 13 -14.66 27.31 27.55
N LEU A 14 -13.32 27.33 27.52
CA LEU A 14 -12.44 28.44 27.14
C LEU A 14 -11.56 28.31 25.85
N ALA A 15 -11.25 27.13 25.26
CA ALA A 15 -10.49 27.02 23.98
C ALA A 15 -11.20 26.24 22.83
N ASP A 16 -11.25 26.77 21.60
CA ASP A 16 -12.18 26.34 20.53
C ASP A 16 -11.70 25.20 19.58
N GLY A 17 -10.39 24.98 19.41
CA GLY A 17 -9.85 24.09 18.36
C GLY A 17 -10.03 22.58 18.60
N GLU A 18 -9.80 22.10 19.82
CA GLU A 18 -9.90 20.67 20.17
C GLU A 18 -11.36 20.20 20.35
N ARG A 19 -12.31 21.14 20.38
CA ARG A 19 -13.75 20.84 20.59
C ARG A 19 -14.42 20.31 19.33
N SER A 20 -14.09 20.83 18.15
CA SER A 20 -14.71 20.44 16.88
C SER A 20 -14.38 18.98 16.51
N SER A 21 -13.13 18.56 16.74
CA SER A 21 -12.69 17.18 16.55
C SER A 21 -13.34 16.21 17.55
N SER A 22 -13.54 16.64 18.79
CA SER A 22 -14.19 15.84 19.83
C SER A 22 -15.68 15.61 19.54
N ILE A 23 -16.40 16.62 19.04
CA ILE A 23 -17.81 16.47 18.60
C ILE A 23 -17.91 15.56 17.38
N TYR A 24 -17.02 15.71 16.40
CA TYR A 24 -16.98 14.84 15.22
C TYR A 24 -16.68 13.39 15.61
N ALA A 25 -15.78 13.16 16.56
CA ALA A 25 -15.52 11.82 17.10
C ALA A 25 -16.78 11.21 17.75
N CYS A 26 -17.58 11.99 18.48
CA CYS A 26 -18.86 11.53 19.04
C CYS A 26 -19.89 11.15 17.95
N VAL A 27 -19.91 11.84 16.81
CA VAL A 27 -20.75 11.52 15.65
C VAL A 27 -20.32 10.19 15.02
N VAL A 28 -19.02 10.00 14.84
CA VAL A 28 -18.45 8.80 14.21
C VAL A 28 -18.55 7.57 15.14
N GLN A 29 -18.53 7.76 16.46
CA GLN A 29 -18.40 6.67 17.44
C GLN A 29 -19.72 6.18 18.08
N GLY A 30 -20.88 6.82 17.86
CA GLY A 30 -22.18 6.19 18.17
C GLY A 30 -23.33 7.09 18.66
N GLY A 31 -24.56 6.57 18.58
CA GLY A 31 -25.81 7.30 18.84
C GLY A 31 -26.00 7.79 20.28
N ALA A 32 -25.49 7.08 21.30
CA ALA A 32 -25.60 7.49 22.70
C ALA A 32 -24.82 8.79 23.00
N SER A 33 -23.66 8.99 22.37
CA SER A 33 -22.88 10.23 22.45
C SER A 33 -23.67 11.40 21.89
N MET A 34 -24.27 11.19 20.71
CA MET A 34 -25.10 12.18 20.03
C MET A 34 -26.32 12.58 20.85
N ALA A 35 -26.95 11.61 21.51
CA ALA A 35 -28.07 11.90 22.39
C ALA A 35 -27.67 12.69 23.66
N ALA A 36 -26.55 12.33 24.30
CA ALA A 36 -26.02 13.08 25.44
C ALA A 36 -25.73 14.53 25.05
N LEU A 37 -25.07 14.73 23.89
CA LEU A 37 -24.69 16.04 23.39
C LEU A 37 -25.89 16.89 23.02
N THR A 38 -26.89 16.30 22.35
CA THR A 38 -28.18 16.94 22.04
C THR A 38 -28.90 17.37 23.31
N PHE A 39 -28.94 16.51 24.34
CA PHE A 39 -29.55 16.86 25.61
C PHE A 39 -28.85 18.06 26.28
N MET A 40 -27.51 18.05 26.31
CA MET A 40 -26.72 19.15 26.88
C MET A 40 -26.93 20.48 26.13
N LEU A 41 -26.99 20.44 24.79
CA LEU A 41 -27.29 21.58 23.91
C LEU A 41 -28.66 22.21 24.18
N ARG A 42 -29.68 21.37 24.35
CA ARG A 42 -31.07 21.78 24.57
C ARG A 42 -31.35 22.17 26.02
N THR A 43 -30.47 21.80 26.95
CA THR A 43 -30.60 22.14 28.37
C THR A 43 -30.06 23.54 28.64
N PRO A 44 -30.86 24.49 29.19
CA PRO A 44 -30.40 25.83 29.52
C PRO A 44 -29.24 25.80 30.54
N GLY A 45 -28.19 26.56 30.27
CA GLY A 45 -27.04 26.70 31.17
C GLY A 45 -25.84 27.42 30.52
N PRO A 46 -24.80 27.74 31.30
CA PRO A 46 -23.60 28.46 30.83
C PRO A 46 -22.85 27.76 29.68
N TRP A 47 -23.04 26.46 29.49
CA TRP A 47 -22.46 25.67 28.40
C TRP A 47 -23.25 25.76 27.08
N ALA A 48 -24.55 26.10 27.12
CA ALA A 48 -25.47 25.97 25.98
C ALA A 48 -25.12 26.91 24.80
N GLU A 49 -24.63 28.12 25.10
CA GLU A 49 -24.26 29.11 24.09
C GLU A 49 -22.92 28.79 23.41
N GLY A 50 -21.94 28.31 24.17
CA GLY A 50 -20.68 27.79 23.62
C GLY A 50 -20.94 26.56 22.74
N MET A 51 -21.77 25.64 23.24
CA MET A 51 -22.22 24.46 22.53
C MET A 51 -22.87 24.78 21.18
N ARG A 52 -23.85 25.69 21.14
CA ARG A 52 -24.54 26.08 19.90
C ARG A 52 -23.58 26.71 18.88
N ARG A 53 -22.63 27.52 19.33
CA ARG A 53 -21.59 28.10 18.45
C ARG A 53 -20.71 27.01 17.82
N ILE A 54 -20.21 26.07 18.60
CA ILE A 54 -19.35 24.99 18.09
C ILE A 54 -20.15 24.04 17.18
N ALA A 55 -21.37 23.69 17.59
CA ALA A 55 -22.29 22.89 16.78
C ALA A 55 -22.48 23.49 15.37
N SER A 56 -22.71 24.80 15.28
CA SER A 56 -22.86 25.50 14.00
C SER A 56 -21.61 25.45 13.11
N ALA A 57 -20.41 25.41 13.71
CA ALA A 57 -19.14 25.29 12.98
C ALA A 57 -18.87 23.86 12.48
N THR A 58 -19.42 22.84 13.16
CA THR A 58 -19.23 21.43 12.81
C THR A 58 -20.17 20.90 11.72
N GLY A 59 -21.22 21.64 11.36
CA GLY A 59 -22.20 21.22 10.33
C GLY A 59 -23.10 20.04 10.75
N VAL A 60 -23.14 19.70 12.04
CA VAL A 60 -23.95 18.60 12.57
C VAL A 60 -25.37 19.10 12.92
N ASP A 61 -26.41 18.45 12.39
CA ASP A 61 -27.81 18.78 12.68
C ASP A 61 -28.24 18.20 14.04
N PHE A 62 -28.31 19.08 15.05
CA PHE A 62 -28.81 18.76 16.39
C PHE A 62 -30.31 19.00 16.58
N ASP A 63 -30.99 19.54 15.56
CA ASP A 63 -32.44 19.72 15.55
C ASP A 63 -33.13 18.41 15.16
N HIS A 64 -32.51 17.63 14.25
CA HIS A 64 -32.97 16.30 13.82
C HIS A 64 -31.91 15.20 14.02
N PRO A 65 -31.46 14.95 15.27
CA PRO A 65 -30.36 14.03 15.50
C PRO A 65 -30.78 12.56 15.26
N ALA A 66 -29.92 11.82 14.55
CA ALA A 66 -30.14 10.41 14.22
C ALA A 66 -29.66 9.49 15.35
N TYR A 67 -30.52 9.24 16.34
CA TYR A 67 -30.28 8.24 17.39
C TYR A 67 -31.59 7.52 17.76
N VAL A 68 -31.51 6.25 18.16
CA VAL A 68 -32.71 5.49 18.56
C VAL A 68 -33.06 5.74 20.03
N ARG A 69 -34.25 5.32 20.47
CA ARG A 69 -34.67 5.51 21.88
C ARG A 69 -33.67 4.93 22.90
N GLY A 70 -33.04 3.79 22.58
CA GLY A 70 -32.01 3.18 23.43
C GLY A 70 -30.78 4.06 23.59
N ASP A 71 -30.31 4.67 22.49
CA ASP A 71 -29.22 5.64 22.49
C ASP A 71 -29.57 6.88 23.31
N HIS A 72 -30.82 7.34 23.21
CA HIS A 72 -31.30 8.48 23.98
C HIS A 72 -31.21 8.23 25.49
N ILE A 73 -31.70 7.08 25.92
CA ILE A 73 -31.66 6.64 27.31
C ILE A 73 -30.22 6.47 27.79
N LEU A 74 -29.35 5.82 27.00
CA LEU A 74 -27.93 5.67 27.30
C LEU A 74 -27.22 7.02 27.44
N GLY A 75 -27.48 7.95 26.52
CA GLY A 75 -26.90 9.29 26.54
C GLY A 75 -27.28 10.06 27.80
N LEU A 76 -28.55 10.03 28.20
CA LEU A 76 -28.98 10.65 29.45
C LEU A 76 -28.34 10.01 30.69
N CYS A 77 -28.16 8.68 30.70
CA CYS A 77 -27.46 7.99 31.79
C CYS A 77 -26.01 8.44 31.91
N HIS A 78 -25.32 8.61 30.78
CA HIS A 78 -23.95 9.16 30.72
C HIS A 78 -23.87 10.59 31.27
N VAL A 79 -24.82 11.46 30.92
CA VAL A 79 -24.88 12.82 31.48
C VAL A 79 -25.14 12.77 33.00
N ALA A 80 -26.10 11.95 33.44
CA ALA A 80 -26.45 11.82 34.86
C ALA A 80 -25.31 11.29 35.74
N GLY A 81 -24.51 10.34 35.22
CA GLY A 81 -23.43 9.67 35.95
C GLY A 81 -22.06 10.37 35.87
N ALA A 82 -21.89 11.40 35.05
CA ALA A 82 -20.60 12.06 34.86
C ALA A 82 -20.15 12.86 36.09
N ASN A 83 -18.92 12.67 36.56
CA ASN A 83 -18.43 13.31 37.78
C ASN A 83 -18.01 14.78 37.61
N GLY A 84 -17.58 15.19 36.40
CA GLY A 84 -17.18 16.57 36.11
C GLY A 84 -18.29 17.47 35.54
N LEU A 85 -19.51 16.95 35.34
CA LEU A 85 -20.63 17.79 34.92
C LEU A 85 -21.30 18.47 36.12
N LEU A 86 -21.82 19.69 35.89
CA LEU A 86 -22.51 20.47 36.91
C LEU A 86 -23.71 19.71 37.49
N PRO A 87 -23.91 19.72 38.83
CA PRO A 87 -25.02 19.02 39.48
C PRO A 87 -26.38 19.27 38.82
N ASP A 88 -26.70 20.52 38.49
CA ASP A 88 -27.98 20.89 37.88
C ASP A 88 -28.24 20.20 36.53
N LEU A 89 -27.21 20.06 35.69
CA LEU A 89 -27.31 19.38 34.40
C LEU A 89 -27.56 17.88 34.59
N ARG A 90 -26.88 17.28 35.56
CA ARG A 90 -27.04 15.86 35.92
C ARG A 90 -28.43 15.59 36.49
N HIS A 91 -28.91 16.46 37.39
CA HIS A 91 -30.26 16.38 37.92
C HIS A 91 -31.32 16.46 36.81
N ARG A 92 -31.17 17.42 35.88
CA ARG A 92 -32.08 17.53 34.72
C ARG A 92 -32.03 16.31 33.80
N ALA A 93 -30.86 15.71 33.61
CA ALA A 93 -30.74 14.48 32.83
C ALA A 93 -31.52 13.33 33.48
N VAL A 94 -31.45 13.21 34.82
CA VAL A 94 -32.24 12.19 35.52
C VAL A 94 -33.74 12.50 35.52
N ASP A 95 -34.15 13.76 35.72
CA ASP A 95 -35.56 14.15 35.61
C ASP A 95 -36.13 13.78 34.21
N THR A 96 -35.32 14.00 33.17
CA THR A 96 -35.66 13.63 31.79
C THR A 96 -35.73 12.11 31.62
N LEU A 97 -34.75 11.36 32.13
CA LEU A 97 -34.77 9.89 32.15
C LEU A 97 -36.05 9.36 32.79
N VAL A 98 -36.38 9.84 34.00
CA VAL A 98 -37.57 9.43 34.75
C VAL A 98 -38.84 9.72 33.95
N SER A 99 -38.88 10.86 33.23
CA SER A 99 -40.02 11.20 32.39
C SER A 99 -40.23 10.23 31.21
N CYS A 100 -39.16 9.60 30.70
CA CYS A 100 -39.22 8.62 29.61
C CYS A 100 -39.86 7.27 29.98
N PHE A 101 -40.06 7.00 31.28
CA PHE A 101 -40.53 5.71 31.82
C PHE A 101 -41.89 5.81 32.54
N ARG A 102 -42.68 6.87 32.31
CA ARG A 102 -44.00 7.06 32.96
C ARG A 102 -45.03 6.01 32.56
N ASP A 103 -44.98 4.86 33.24
CA ASP A 103 -46.11 3.99 33.53
C ASP A 103 -46.03 3.60 35.03
N ASN A 104 -46.71 4.38 35.88
CA ASN A 104 -47.10 4.12 37.28
C ASN A 104 -46.11 3.40 38.24
N THR A 105 -45.43 4.15 39.13
CA THR A 105 -45.37 3.97 40.63
C THR A 105 -44.17 4.61 41.37
N GLY A 106 -43.19 5.26 40.73
CA GLY A 106 -41.93 5.62 41.45
C GLY A 106 -41.46 7.09 41.49
N TYR A 107 -42.29 8.10 41.16
CA TYR A 107 -41.79 9.48 40.96
C TYR A 107 -41.30 10.19 42.23
N ALA A 108 -41.91 9.91 43.40
CA ALA A 108 -41.53 10.54 44.66
C ALA A 108 -40.27 9.89 45.28
N GLU A 109 -40.09 8.58 45.10
CA GLU A 109 -38.95 7.82 45.63
C GLU A 109 -37.68 8.03 44.80
N ALA A 110 -37.81 8.19 43.47
CA ALA A 110 -36.69 8.50 42.57
C ALA A 110 -35.93 9.79 42.94
N ARG A 111 -36.61 10.81 43.49
CA ARG A 111 -35.98 12.08 43.92
C ARG A 111 -35.01 11.91 45.09
N HIS A 112 -35.26 10.97 46.00
CA HIS A 112 -34.36 10.69 47.12
C HIS A 112 -33.14 9.86 46.72
N LEU A 113 -33.18 9.26 45.53
CA LEU A 113 -32.09 8.48 44.92
C LEU A 113 -31.17 9.34 44.02
N LEU A 114 -31.54 10.61 43.75
CA LEU A 114 -30.71 11.57 43.02
C LEU A 114 -29.49 12.00 43.86
N PRO A 115 -28.32 12.23 43.23
CA PRO A 115 -27.12 11.45 43.53
C PRO A 115 -26.45 11.85 44.84
N LYS A 116 -26.33 10.86 45.74
CA LYS A 116 -25.22 10.77 46.69
C LYS A 116 -23.97 10.31 45.91
N LYS A 117 -23.42 11.16 45.02
CA LYS A 117 -22.25 10.92 44.14
C LYS A 117 -22.39 9.84 43.04
N ASP A 118 -21.85 10.18 41.87
CA ASP A 118 -21.45 9.28 40.78
C ASP A 118 -22.57 8.40 40.19
N TRP A 119 -22.22 7.24 39.61
CA TRP A 119 -23.13 6.27 39.00
C TRP A 119 -23.86 5.36 40.01
N GLU A 120 -23.66 5.56 41.31
CA GLU A 120 -24.14 4.63 42.34
C GLU A 120 -25.67 4.57 42.41
N TRP A 121 -26.35 5.67 42.07
CA TRP A 121 -27.82 5.78 42.06
C TRP A 121 -28.51 4.77 41.14
N LEU A 122 -27.85 4.33 40.08
CA LEU A 122 -28.46 3.48 39.05
C LEU A 122 -28.77 2.07 39.57
N ALA A 123 -27.92 1.52 40.44
CA ALA A 123 -28.18 0.19 41.02
C ALA A 123 -29.41 0.23 41.94
N ASP A 124 -29.60 1.32 42.69
CA ASP A 124 -30.76 1.50 43.56
C ASP A 124 -32.03 1.73 42.72
N ALA A 125 -31.94 2.55 41.67
CA ALA A 125 -33.03 2.78 40.72
C ALA A 125 -33.48 1.50 39.98
N VAL A 126 -32.58 0.53 39.77
CA VAL A 126 -32.91 -0.79 39.21
C VAL A 126 -33.68 -1.64 40.22
N ARG A 127 -33.30 -1.63 41.51
CA ARG A 127 -34.02 -2.36 42.55
C ARG A 127 -35.45 -1.85 42.72
N GLU A 128 -35.62 -0.53 42.64
CA GLU A 128 -36.93 0.13 42.64
C GLU A 128 -37.70 -0.02 41.31
N GLY A 129 -37.14 -0.74 40.32
CA GLY A 129 -37.87 -1.23 39.14
C GLY A 129 -38.06 -0.27 37.98
N TRP A 130 -37.70 1.02 38.11
CA TRP A 130 -37.93 2.00 37.03
C TRP A 130 -36.72 2.21 36.09
N ALA A 131 -35.51 1.78 36.48
CA ALA A 131 -34.30 1.91 35.66
C ALA A 131 -33.81 0.59 35.02
N VAL A 132 -34.68 -0.42 34.90
CA VAL A 132 -34.32 -1.75 34.36
C VAL A 132 -33.82 -1.66 32.92
N LEU A 133 -34.54 -0.96 32.03
CA LEU A 133 -34.15 -0.82 30.63
C LEU A 133 -32.76 -0.16 30.44
N PRO A 134 -32.45 1.00 31.06
CA PRO A 134 -31.12 1.60 30.95
C PRO A 134 -30.02 0.67 31.51
N ALA A 135 -30.27 0.02 32.65
CA ALA A 135 -29.29 -0.87 33.25
C ALA A 135 -28.92 -2.07 32.36
N ARG A 136 -29.86 -2.62 31.59
CA ARG A 136 -29.57 -3.68 30.62
C ARG A 136 -28.54 -3.26 29.57
N LEU A 137 -28.64 -2.02 29.11
CA LEU A 137 -27.74 -1.46 28.09
C LEU A 137 -26.37 -1.14 28.70
N LEU A 138 -26.34 -0.63 29.94
CA LEU A 138 -25.13 -0.16 30.61
C LEU A 138 -24.26 -1.28 31.18
N VAL A 139 -24.82 -2.45 31.49
CA VAL A 139 -24.04 -3.62 31.96
C VAL A 139 -23.00 -4.08 30.93
N ALA A 140 -23.29 -3.92 29.63
CA ALA A 140 -22.39 -4.27 28.54
C ALA A 140 -21.44 -3.12 28.13
N ASP A 141 -21.64 -1.90 28.61
CA ASP A 141 -20.88 -0.71 28.20
C ASP A 141 -19.54 -0.60 28.94
N GLU A 142 -18.44 -0.93 28.26
CA GLU A 142 -17.10 -0.92 28.86
C GLU A 142 -16.60 0.46 29.29
N THR A 143 -17.24 1.54 28.84
CA THR A 143 -16.88 2.91 29.23
C THR A 143 -17.27 3.23 30.68
N ILE A 144 -18.14 2.43 31.29
CA ILE A 144 -18.61 2.63 32.67
C ILE A 144 -17.69 1.89 33.64
N PRO A 145 -17.35 2.51 34.80
CA PRO A 145 -16.54 1.87 35.81
C PRO A 145 -17.05 0.47 36.17
N LEU A 146 -16.15 -0.52 36.15
CA LEU A 146 -16.51 -1.93 36.37
C LEU A 146 -17.28 -2.15 37.68
N LYS A 147 -16.89 -1.45 38.76
CA LYS A 147 -17.56 -1.52 40.07
C LYS A 147 -19.04 -1.10 39.99
N THR A 148 -19.34 -0.12 39.15
CA THR A 148 -20.72 0.31 38.89
C THR A 148 -21.45 -0.76 38.10
N ARG A 149 -20.85 -1.26 37.01
CA ARG A 149 -21.46 -2.31 36.19
C ARG A 149 -21.75 -3.58 36.98
N THR A 150 -20.85 -4.02 37.87
CA THR A 150 -21.09 -5.19 38.72
C THR A 150 -22.24 -4.97 39.69
N ARG A 151 -22.35 -3.80 40.32
CA ARG A 151 -23.48 -3.47 41.20
C ARG A 151 -24.82 -3.40 40.46
N VAL A 152 -24.83 -2.77 39.28
CA VAL A 152 -26.02 -2.68 38.43
C VAL A 152 -26.41 -4.07 37.91
N GLY A 153 -25.44 -4.88 37.51
CA GLY A 153 -25.65 -6.27 37.13
C GLY A 153 -26.27 -7.10 38.27
N LEU A 154 -25.78 -6.93 39.50
CA LEU A 154 -26.37 -7.57 40.67
C LEU A 154 -27.82 -7.09 40.91
N ALA A 155 -28.07 -5.78 40.85
CA ALA A 155 -29.42 -5.23 40.98
C ALA A 155 -30.38 -5.78 39.92
N LEU A 156 -29.93 -5.93 38.67
CA LEU A 156 -30.74 -6.56 37.60
C LEU A 156 -31.09 -8.02 37.92
N THR A 157 -30.19 -8.76 38.57
CA THR A 157 -30.45 -10.15 38.97
C THR A 157 -31.41 -10.26 40.15
N GLU A 158 -31.39 -9.30 41.07
CA GLU A 158 -32.28 -9.21 42.23
C GLU A 158 -33.70 -8.77 41.84
N HIS A 159 -33.86 -8.06 40.73
CA HIS A 159 -35.16 -7.53 40.31
C HIS A 159 -36.08 -8.62 39.73
N GLU A 160 -37.30 -8.72 40.27
CA GLU A 160 -38.24 -9.84 40.02
C GLU A 160 -38.84 -9.87 38.60
N ALA A 161 -38.84 -8.75 37.86
CA ALA A 161 -39.51 -8.68 36.55
C ALA A 161 -38.74 -9.41 35.42
N PRO A 162 -39.38 -10.27 34.60
CA PRO A 162 -38.72 -11.09 33.57
C PRO A 162 -38.05 -10.27 32.45
N ALA A 163 -38.51 -9.04 32.19
CA ALA A 163 -37.96 -8.17 31.15
C ALA A 163 -36.55 -7.59 31.46
N GLY A 164 -36.00 -7.83 32.66
CA GLY A 164 -34.70 -7.32 33.12
C GLY A 164 -33.51 -8.29 32.99
N PHE A 165 -33.74 -9.55 32.62
CA PHE A 165 -32.70 -10.57 32.65
C PHE A 165 -31.76 -10.47 31.43
N VAL A 166 -30.45 -10.35 31.67
CA VAL A 166 -29.41 -10.21 30.62
C VAL A 166 -28.28 -11.20 30.87
N PRO A 167 -28.50 -12.50 30.61
CA PRO A 167 -27.55 -13.56 31.00
C PRO A 167 -26.15 -13.34 30.42
N ASP A 168 -26.05 -12.91 29.15
CA ASP A 168 -24.76 -12.68 28.49
C ASP A 168 -23.97 -11.51 29.10
N GLY A 169 -24.67 -10.41 29.43
CA GLY A 169 -24.05 -9.23 30.06
C GLY A 169 -23.55 -9.56 31.47
N LEU A 170 -24.32 -10.34 32.22
CA LEU A 170 -23.96 -10.79 33.56
C LEU A 170 -22.81 -11.81 33.52
N ALA A 171 -22.79 -12.71 32.54
CA ALA A 171 -21.69 -13.63 32.31
C ALA A 171 -20.37 -12.90 32.05
N LYS A 172 -20.40 -11.81 31.26
CA LYS A 172 -19.23 -10.94 31.05
C LYS A 172 -18.73 -10.31 32.35
N LEU A 173 -19.63 -9.87 33.24
CA LEU A 173 -19.25 -9.33 34.55
C LEU A 173 -18.67 -10.39 35.49
N VAL A 174 -19.27 -11.59 35.52
CA VAL A 174 -18.80 -12.73 36.34
C VAL A 174 -17.47 -13.27 35.84
N SER A 175 -17.19 -13.22 34.54
CA SER A 175 -15.89 -13.59 33.98
C SER A 175 -14.89 -12.44 33.99
N HIS A 176 -15.31 -11.22 34.36
CA HIS A 176 -14.45 -10.06 34.29
C HIS A 176 -13.29 -10.16 35.28
N PRO A 177 -12.05 -10.00 34.81
CA PRO A 177 -10.88 -10.32 35.61
C PRO A 177 -10.54 -9.36 36.73
N LYS A 178 -10.91 -8.09 36.55
CA LYS A 178 -10.74 -7.04 37.55
C LYS A 178 -11.95 -6.94 38.50
N ALA A 179 -12.99 -7.75 38.31
CA ALA A 179 -14.17 -7.70 39.18
C ALA A 179 -13.85 -8.32 40.54
N ALA A 180 -14.41 -7.74 41.60
CA ALA A 180 -14.19 -8.22 42.94
C ALA A 180 -14.71 -9.65 43.09
N SER A 181 -13.96 -10.51 43.78
CA SER A 181 -14.34 -11.92 43.96
C SER A 181 -15.73 -12.09 44.59
N GLY A 182 -16.11 -11.21 45.51
CA GLY A 182 -17.44 -11.22 46.14
C GLY A 182 -18.54 -10.85 45.16
N ASP A 183 -18.36 -9.80 44.36
CA ASP A 183 -19.33 -9.36 43.35
C ASP A 183 -19.57 -10.43 42.28
N ARG A 184 -18.50 -11.08 41.80
CA ARG A 184 -18.58 -12.17 40.82
C ARG A 184 -19.41 -13.33 41.36
N PHE A 185 -19.19 -13.72 42.61
CA PHE A 185 -19.97 -14.74 43.28
C PHE A 185 -21.43 -14.31 43.51
N ALA A 186 -21.66 -13.09 44.00
CA ALA A 186 -22.99 -12.56 44.27
C ALA A 186 -23.86 -12.54 43.01
N ILE A 187 -23.31 -12.08 41.87
CA ILE A 187 -24.01 -12.10 40.58
C ILE A 187 -24.31 -13.54 40.16
N ALA A 188 -23.33 -14.45 40.19
CA ALA A 188 -23.55 -15.85 39.80
C ALA A 188 -24.61 -16.54 40.68
N ALA A 189 -24.59 -16.30 41.99
CA ALA A 189 -25.56 -16.82 42.94
C ALA A 189 -26.97 -16.25 42.69
N ALA A 190 -27.07 -14.95 42.43
CA ALA A 190 -28.35 -14.30 42.14
C ALA A 190 -28.93 -14.79 40.80
N VAL A 191 -28.09 -14.97 39.76
CA VAL A 191 -28.51 -15.61 38.51
C VAL A 191 -28.99 -17.03 38.76
N ALA A 192 -28.27 -17.86 39.52
CA ALA A 192 -28.66 -19.25 39.77
C ALA A 192 -29.98 -19.40 40.51
N ARG A 193 -30.29 -18.50 41.45
CA ARG A 193 -31.59 -18.47 42.14
C ARG A 193 -32.75 -18.11 41.22
N ARG A 194 -32.48 -17.30 40.19
CA ARG A 194 -33.49 -16.80 39.26
C ARG A 194 -33.67 -17.72 38.05
N ASP A 195 -32.57 -18.17 37.47
CA ASP A 195 -32.48 -19.12 36.36
C ASP A 195 -31.35 -20.12 36.65
N PRO A 196 -31.69 -21.30 37.22
CA PRO A 196 -30.71 -22.32 37.54
C PRO A 196 -29.87 -22.77 36.33
N ARG A 197 -30.44 -22.78 35.11
CA ARG A 197 -29.71 -23.26 33.93
C ARG A 197 -28.60 -22.29 33.54
N ALA A 198 -28.91 -20.99 33.48
CA ALA A 198 -27.91 -19.96 33.20
C ALA A 198 -26.92 -19.79 34.37
N GLY A 199 -27.39 -19.95 35.61
CA GLY A 199 -26.56 -19.72 36.79
C GLY A 199 -25.58 -20.84 37.13
N VAL A 200 -25.88 -22.10 36.78
CA VAL A 200 -24.94 -23.22 36.98
C VAL A 200 -23.62 -22.98 36.26
N GLU A 201 -23.64 -22.52 35.01
CA GLU A 201 -22.41 -22.23 34.25
C GLU A 201 -21.60 -21.10 34.89
N LEU A 202 -22.28 -20.06 35.38
CA LEU A 202 -21.64 -18.96 36.08
C LEU A 202 -21.02 -19.42 37.41
N LEU A 203 -21.73 -20.23 38.20
CA LEU A 203 -21.19 -20.79 39.43
C LEU A 203 -19.99 -21.71 39.16
N CYS A 204 -20.01 -22.52 38.10
CA CYS A 204 -18.86 -23.31 37.66
C CYS A 204 -17.67 -22.42 37.27
N SER A 205 -17.92 -21.30 36.57
CA SER A 205 -16.87 -20.35 36.21
C SER A 205 -16.23 -19.70 37.44
N VAL A 206 -17.04 -19.34 38.45
CA VAL A 206 -16.54 -18.79 39.72
C VAL A 206 -15.75 -19.85 40.48
N ALA A 207 -16.25 -21.09 40.55
CA ALA A 207 -15.60 -22.17 41.27
C ALA A 207 -14.25 -22.58 40.64
N SER A 208 -14.13 -22.54 39.31
CA SER A 208 -12.93 -22.95 38.59
C SER A 208 -11.89 -21.84 38.40
N ASP A 209 -12.22 -20.57 38.64
CA ASP A 209 -11.29 -19.47 38.43
C ASP A 209 -10.31 -19.30 39.63
N PRO A 210 -8.99 -19.52 39.45
CA PRO A 210 -8.00 -19.41 40.52
C PRO A 210 -7.79 -17.97 41.04
N VAL A 211 -8.29 -16.95 40.35
CA VAL A 211 -8.23 -15.54 40.78
C VAL A 211 -9.30 -15.24 41.85
N VAL A 212 -10.41 -15.99 41.85
CA VAL A 212 -11.49 -15.89 42.84
C VAL A 212 -11.00 -16.41 44.19
N GLN A 213 -11.34 -15.69 45.27
CA GLN A 213 -10.99 -16.10 46.63
C GLN A 213 -11.58 -17.47 46.96
N THR A 214 -10.80 -18.33 47.61
CA THR A 214 -11.21 -19.70 47.96
C THR A 214 -12.53 -19.75 48.71
N GLY A 215 -12.81 -18.79 49.60
CA GLY A 215 -14.10 -18.70 50.29
C GLY A 215 -15.29 -18.61 49.33
N HIS A 216 -15.24 -17.70 48.35
CA HIS A 216 -16.29 -17.53 47.35
C HIS A 216 -16.38 -18.71 46.38
N ARG A 217 -15.25 -19.35 46.02
CA ARG A 217 -15.24 -20.58 45.23
C ARG A 217 -15.98 -21.72 45.94
N MET A 218 -15.70 -21.91 47.22
CA MET A 218 -16.38 -22.93 48.03
C MET A 218 -17.86 -22.60 48.24
N GLN A 219 -18.22 -21.33 48.37
CA GLN A 219 -19.64 -20.91 48.43
C GLN A 219 -20.35 -21.17 47.09
N ALA A 220 -19.69 -20.95 45.95
CA ALA A 220 -20.24 -21.29 44.63
C ALA A 220 -20.49 -22.80 44.48
N ILE A 221 -19.56 -23.62 44.94
CA ILE A 221 -19.71 -25.08 44.98
C ILE A 221 -20.87 -25.51 45.87
N ARG A 222 -21.03 -24.90 47.05
CA ARG A 222 -22.16 -25.19 47.95
C ARG A 222 -23.50 -24.84 47.30
N LEU A 223 -23.59 -23.70 46.61
CA LEU A 223 -24.80 -23.37 45.86
C LEU A 223 -25.03 -24.33 44.69
N LEU A 224 -23.98 -24.79 44.01
CA LEU A 224 -24.10 -25.83 42.98
C LEU A 224 -24.64 -27.16 43.54
N GLU A 225 -24.45 -27.47 44.83
CA GLU A 225 -25.04 -28.69 45.44
C GLU A 225 -26.56 -28.66 45.41
N GLU A 226 -27.15 -27.47 45.56
CA GLU A 226 -28.60 -27.27 45.59
C GLU A 226 -29.22 -27.40 44.20
N PHE A 227 -28.49 -27.04 43.13
CA PHE A 227 -29.00 -27.00 41.74
C PHE A 227 -28.48 -28.13 40.85
N GLU A 228 -27.20 -28.50 40.92
CA GLU A 228 -26.55 -29.50 40.05
C GLU A 228 -25.40 -30.25 40.78
N PRO A 229 -25.71 -31.29 41.59
CA PRO A 229 -24.76 -31.90 42.52
C PRO A 229 -23.57 -32.59 41.84
N VAL A 230 -23.77 -33.14 40.62
CA VAL A 230 -22.71 -33.77 39.83
C VAL A 230 -21.63 -32.76 39.44
N ARG A 231 -22.02 -31.55 39.02
CA ARG A 231 -21.06 -30.48 38.71
C ARG A 231 -20.39 -29.96 39.98
N ALA A 232 -21.11 -29.90 41.10
CA ALA A 232 -20.52 -29.50 42.39
C ALA A 232 -19.39 -30.45 42.82
N GLU A 233 -19.60 -31.77 42.69
CA GLU A 233 -18.57 -32.79 42.96
C GLU A 233 -17.35 -32.64 42.04
N ALA A 234 -17.58 -32.46 40.73
CA ALA A 234 -16.51 -32.21 39.78
C ALA A 234 -15.70 -30.96 40.12
N MET A 235 -16.37 -29.88 40.54
CA MET A 235 -15.71 -28.63 40.96
C MET A 235 -14.93 -28.78 42.27
N ARG A 236 -15.40 -29.59 43.23
CA ARG A 236 -14.63 -29.93 44.45
C ARG A 236 -13.35 -30.67 44.11
N ALA A 237 -13.44 -31.67 43.24
CA ALA A 237 -12.27 -32.41 42.76
C ALA A 237 -11.28 -31.51 42.02
N HIS A 238 -11.77 -30.49 41.31
CA HIS A 238 -10.94 -29.53 40.59
C HIS A 238 -10.17 -28.56 41.50
N GLN A 239 -10.67 -28.26 42.71
CA GLN A 239 -10.05 -27.27 43.62
C GLN A 239 -8.59 -27.60 43.99
N THR A 240 -8.26 -28.89 44.09
CA THR A 240 -6.91 -29.34 44.47
C THR A 240 -5.87 -29.18 43.36
N ARG A 241 -6.31 -28.93 42.12
CA ARG A 241 -5.46 -28.78 40.93
C ARG A 241 -5.26 -27.32 40.52
N LEU A 242 -5.96 -26.39 41.17
CA LEU A 242 -5.89 -24.97 40.80
C LEU A 242 -4.58 -24.34 41.31
N PRO A 243 -3.92 -23.50 40.49
CA PRO A 243 -2.74 -22.78 40.92
C PRO A 243 -3.09 -21.81 42.05
N SER A 244 -2.07 -21.39 42.81
CA SER A 244 -2.26 -20.36 43.83
C SER A 244 -2.77 -19.06 43.19
N ARG A 245 -3.60 -18.29 43.92
CA ARG A 245 -4.12 -17.00 43.44
C ARG A 245 -3.02 -16.05 42.98
N ARG A 246 -1.88 -16.05 43.67
CA ARG A 246 -0.71 -15.24 43.30
C ARG A 246 -0.10 -15.72 41.98
N GLY A 247 0.14 -17.03 41.83
CA GLY A 247 0.64 -17.60 40.58
C GLY A 247 -0.28 -17.34 39.40
N ALA A 248 -1.61 -17.44 39.58
CA ALA A 248 -2.57 -17.12 38.53
C ALA A 248 -2.58 -15.63 38.13
N LEU A 249 -2.39 -14.72 39.09
CA LEU A 249 -2.26 -13.29 38.81
C LEU A 249 -0.94 -12.96 38.09
N ASP A 250 0.16 -13.60 38.47
CA ASP A 250 1.47 -13.38 37.88
C ASP A 250 1.54 -13.91 36.44
N SER A 251 1.10 -15.15 36.18
CA SER A 251 1.00 -15.70 34.81
C SER A 251 0.08 -14.87 33.91
N ARG A 252 -0.93 -14.22 34.49
CA ARG A 252 -1.81 -13.33 33.75
C ARG A 252 -1.12 -12.01 33.40
N ARG A 253 -0.42 -11.40 34.35
CA ARG A 253 0.37 -10.17 34.11
C ARG A 253 1.37 -10.41 32.99
N GLU A 254 2.09 -11.52 33.07
CA GLU A 254 3.06 -11.91 32.04
C GLU A 254 2.42 -12.05 30.65
N LYS A 255 1.25 -12.69 30.55
CA LYS A 255 0.52 -12.78 29.27
C LYS A 255 0.09 -11.41 28.73
N VAL A 256 -0.40 -10.52 29.59
CA VAL A 256 -0.79 -9.16 29.19
C VAL A 256 0.44 -8.35 28.76
N ASP A 257 1.54 -8.48 29.48
CA ASP A 257 2.81 -7.81 29.15
C ASP A 257 3.37 -8.35 27.82
N LEU A 258 3.17 -9.64 27.53
CA LEU A 258 3.58 -10.24 26.26
C LEU A 258 2.71 -9.74 25.10
N THR A 259 1.38 -9.76 25.24
CA THR A 259 0.49 -9.26 24.18
C THR A 259 0.68 -7.77 23.92
N THR A 260 0.88 -6.97 24.97
CA THR A 260 1.14 -5.53 24.80
C THR A 260 2.49 -5.25 24.14
N ARG A 261 3.54 -6.02 24.45
CA ARG A 261 4.82 -5.93 23.74
C ARG A 261 4.70 -6.35 22.28
N GLU A 262 3.96 -7.40 21.99
CA GLU A 262 3.71 -7.87 20.61
C GLU A 262 2.90 -6.84 19.81
N GLU A 263 1.86 -6.27 20.40
CA GLU A 263 1.06 -5.20 19.80
C GLU A 263 1.91 -3.94 19.57
N ALA A 264 2.76 -3.55 20.51
CA ALA A 264 3.69 -2.43 20.34
C ALA A 264 4.70 -2.69 19.22
N ALA A 265 5.33 -3.87 19.19
CA ALA A 265 6.27 -4.26 18.14
C ALA A 265 5.60 -4.41 16.76
N ARG A 266 4.31 -4.77 16.73
CA ARG A 266 3.52 -4.79 15.51
C ARG A 266 3.22 -3.36 15.05
N HIS A 267 2.78 -2.50 15.96
CA HIS A 267 2.50 -1.10 15.67
C HIS A 267 3.74 -0.34 15.20
N GLU A 268 4.93 -0.67 15.73
CA GLU A 268 6.20 -0.12 15.27
C GLU A 268 6.51 -0.55 13.81
N ARG A 269 6.33 -1.85 13.50
CA ARG A 269 6.54 -2.42 12.15
C ARG A 269 5.52 -1.99 11.10
N GLU A 270 4.29 -1.72 11.53
CA GLU A 270 3.16 -1.27 10.71
C GLU A 270 2.99 0.26 10.78
N SER A 271 3.92 0.97 11.43
CA SER A 271 3.89 2.43 11.46
C SER A 271 4.00 2.99 10.03
N PRO A 272 3.30 4.11 9.72
CA PRO A 272 3.39 4.72 8.39
C PRO A 272 4.83 5.03 7.96
N GLU A 273 5.68 5.43 8.90
CA GLU A 273 7.10 5.72 8.66
C GLU A 273 7.90 4.45 8.30
N ALA A 274 7.70 3.34 9.03
CA ALA A 274 8.36 2.08 8.70
C ALA A 274 7.88 1.50 7.37
N VAL A 275 6.60 1.67 7.04
CA VAL A 275 6.05 1.28 5.74
C VAL A 275 6.64 2.13 4.62
N ALA A 276 6.70 3.46 4.80
CA ALA A 276 7.31 4.38 3.85
C ALA A 276 8.80 4.07 3.64
N GLY A 277 9.57 3.85 4.71
CA GLY A 277 10.99 3.51 4.60
C GLY A 277 11.26 2.19 3.86
N ARG A 278 10.38 1.18 4.00
CA ARG A 278 10.47 -0.05 3.19
C ARG A 278 10.14 0.20 1.71
N LEU A 279 9.11 1.00 1.44
CA LEU A 279 8.77 1.38 0.06
C LEU A 279 9.92 2.15 -0.59
N ASP A 280 10.59 3.03 0.15
CA ASP A 280 11.74 3.80 -0.33
C ASP A 280 12.92 2.89 -0.65
N ALA A 281 13.23 1.94 0.25
CA ALA A 281 14.30 0.97 0.02
C ALA A 281 14.03 0.10 -1.23
N GLU A 282 12.80 -0.40 -1.38
CA GLU A 282 12.43 -1.24 -2.53
C GLU A 282 12.46 -0.45 -3.85
N ILE A 283 12.00 0.81 -3.84
CA ILE A 283 12.05 1.68 -5.02
C ILE A 283 13.51 1.94 -5.41
N GLU A 284 14.39 2.26 -4.45
CA GLU A 284 15.81 2.50 -4.72
C GLU A 284 16.54 1.24 -5.19
N GLU A 285 16.20 0.06 -4.67
CA GLU A 285 16.76 -1.22 -5.13
C GLU A 285 16.40 -1.47 -6.60
N LEU A 286 15.12 -1.33 -6.97
CA LEU A 286 14.66 -1.49 -8.35
C LEU A 286 15.24 -0.41 -9.29
N LEU A 287 15.41 0.83 -8.83
CA LEU A 287 16.12 1.87 -9.58
C LEU A 287 17.57 1.48 -9.82
N GLY A 288 18.24 0.92 -8.80
CA GLY A 288 19.59 0.39 -8.91
C GLY A 288 19.72 -0.72 -9.95
N GLU A 289 18.77 -1.66 -9.99
CA GLU A 289 18.73 -2.73 -10.99
C GLU A 289 18.52 -2.21 -12.42
N LEU A 290 17.67 -1.19 -12.58
CA LEU A 290 17.34 -0.60 -13.89
C LEU A 290 18.43 0.33 -14.43
N ARG A 291 19.35 0.80 -13.58
CA ARG A 291 20.50 1.63 -13.95
C ARG A 291 21.58 0.88 -14.74
N ILE A 292 21.33 -0.35 -15.22
CA ILE A 292 22.23 -1.25 -15.98
C ILE A 292 23.51 -0.54 -16.43
N ASP A 293 24.65 -1.08 -16.00
CA ASP A 293 26.02 -0.61 -16.30
C ASP A 293 26.07 0.13 -17.63
N SER A 294 26.53 1.38 -17.57
CA SER A 294 26.81 2.26 -18.71
C SER A 294 27.78 1.67 -19.73
N ASP A 295 28.34 0.49 -19.45
CA ASP A 295 29.37 -0.20 -20.21
C ASP A 295 28.79 -1.04 -21.37
N LEU A 296 27.56 -0.77 -21.80
CA LEU A 296 26.93 -1.41 -22.96
C LEU A 296 27.79 -1.15 -24.23
N GLY A 297 28.62 -2.15 -24.56
CA GLY A 297 29.41 -2.19 -25.79
C GLY A 297 30.70 -1.37 -25.76
N ASP A 298 31.28 -1.03 -24.60
CA ASP A 298 32.50 -0.19 -24.53
C ASP A 298 33.71 -0.78 -25.30
N GLY A 299 33.68 -2.10 -25.58
CA GLY A 299 34.65 -2.81 -26.41
C GLY A 299 34.43 -2.72 -27.92
N LEU A 300 33.24 -2.32 -28.40
CA LEU A 300 32.84 -2.48 -29.81
C LEU A 300 33.76 -1.69 -30.76
N ASP A 301 34.08 -0.43 -30.43
CA ASP A 301 34.95 0.39 -31.26
C ASP A 301 36.37 -0.19 -31.34
N SER A 302 36.85 -0.77 -30.23
CA SER A 302 38.16 -1.42 -30.17
C SER A 302 38.18 -2.69 -31.02
N HIS A 303 37.15 -3.54 -30.92
CA HIS A 303 37.04 -4.76 -31.71
C HIS A 303 36.82 -4.50 -33.20
N ILE A 304 36.09 -3.43 -33.57
CA ILE A 304 35.99 -2.97 -34.96
C ILE A 304 37.38 -2.54 -35.47
N ALA A 305 38.11 -1.73 -34.70
CA ALA A 305 39.45 -1.26 -35.08
C ALA A 305 40.48 -2.39 -35.23
N GLU A 306 40.34 -3.47 -34.45
CA GLU A 306 41.19 -4.67 -34.53
C GLU A 306 40.72 -5.69 -35.58
N ALA A 307 39.60 -5.43 -36.29
CA ALA A 307 38.92 -6.39 -37.16
C ALA A 307 38.59 -7.73 -36.44
N ASN A 308 38.36 -7.67 -35.13
CA ASN A 308 38.06 -8.82 -34.28
C ASN A 308 36.57 -9.21 -34.37
N ARG A 309 36.25 -10.09 -35.32
CA ARG A 309 34.88 -10.55 -35.58
C ARG A 309 34.19 -11.21 -34.39
N GLU A 310 34.94 -11.97 -33.59
CA GLU A 310 34.39 -12.65 -32.41
C GLU A 310 34.10 -11.64 -31.29
N GLY A 311 34.97 -10.63 -31.12
CA GLY A 311 34.76 -9.52 -30.20
C GLY A 311 33.52 -8.69 -30.56
N VAL A 312 33.38 -8.30 -31.83
CA VAL A 312 32.18 -7.55 -32.31
C VAL A 312 30.89 -8.34 -32.07
N ALA A 313 30.87 -9.64 -32.38
CA ALA A 313 29.69 -10.47 -32.16
C ALA A 313 29.32 -10.59 -30.67
N GLN A 314 30.33 -10.70 -29.79
CA GLN A 314 30.12 -10.76 -28.35
C GLN A 314 29.55 -9.44 -27.80
N ASP A 315 30.10 -8.29 -28.21
CA ASP A 315 29.62 -6.98 -27.78
C ASP A 315 28.17 -6.74 -28.23
N VAL A 316 27.83 -7.10 -29.47
CA VAL A 316 26.47 -7.02 -29.99
C VAL A 316 25.52 -7.94 -29.20
N ALA A 317 25.93 -9.16 -28.89
CA ALA A 317 25.14 -10.07 -28.08
C ALA A 317 24.90 -9.54 -26.66
N ASP A 318 25.90 -8.89 -26.06
CA ASP A 318 25.79 -8.28 -24.73
C ASP A 318 24.85 -7.08 -24.72
N ILE A 319 24.94 -6.21 -25.74
CA ILE A 319 23.99 -5.11 -25.97
C ILE A 319 22.55 -5.64 -26.03
N VAL A 320 22.32 -6.63 -26.89
CA VAL A 320 20.99 -7.24 -27.10
C VAL A 320 20.46 -7.87 -25.83
N ARG A 321 21.30 -8.65 -25.14
CA ARG A 321 20.94 -9.34 -23.90
C ARG A 321 20.56 -8.35 -22.79
N GLY A 322 21.29 -7.24 -22.67
CA GLY A 322 20.98 -6.19 -21.71
C GLY A 322 19.59 -5.60 -21.93
N ILE A 323 19.29 -5.17 -23.16
CA ILE A 323 18.04 -4.48 -23.52
C ILE A 323 16.82 -5.43 -23.51
N ARG A 324 17.02 -6.67 -23.96
CA ARG A 324 15.95 -7.67 -24.05
C ARG A 324 15.75 -8.47 -22.76
N SER A 325 16.38 -8.07 -21.66
CA SER A 325 16.17 -8.71 -20.36
C SER A 325 14.69 -8.70 -19.97
N GLU A 326 14.13 -9.91 -19.73
CA GLU A 326 12.73 -10.09 -19.31
C GLU A 326 12.43 -9.42 -17.96
N GLY A 327 13.46 -9.13 -17.17
CA GLY A 327 13.34 -8.46 -15.87
C GLY A 327 12.99 -6.97 -15.95
N ILE A 328 13.33 -6.28 -17.05
CA ILE A 328 13.18 -4.81 -17.14
C ILE A 328 11.71 -4.40 -17.13
N ASP A 329 10.86 -5.06 -17.93
CA ASP A 329 9.43 -4.76 -17.99
C ASP A 329 8.72 -5.03 -16.66
N SER A 330 9.11 -6.12 -15.98
CA SER A 330 8.57 -6.49 -14.68
C SER A 330 8.96 -5.48 -13.61
N SER A 331 10.23 -5.06 -13.60
CA SER A 331 10.76 -4.06 -12.67
C SER A 331 10.12 -2.70 -12.90
N LEU A 332 9.95 -2.26 -14.15
CA LEU A 332 9.22 -1.02 -14.48
C LEU A 332 7.77 -1.04 -14.00
N ARG A 333 7.06 -2.15 -14.19
CA ARG A 333 5.67 -2.29 -13.71
C ARG A 333 5.59 -2.25 -12.19
N LEU A 334 6.52 -2.92 -11.51
CA LEU A 334 6.60 -2.92 -10.06
C LEU A 334 6.93 -1.53 -9.52
N LEU A 335 7.90 -0.83 -10.13
CA LEU A 335 8.26 0.54 -9.79
C LEU A 335 7.09 1.51 -9.94
N GLU A 336 6.33 1.42 -11.04
CA GLU A 336 5.12 2.23 -11.26
C GLU A 336 4.09 2.00 -10.14
N LEU A 337 3.87 0.73 -9.78
CA LEU A 337 2.92 0.36 -8.73
C LEU A 337 3.35 0.85 -7.35
N LEU A 338 4.62 0.66 -6.97
CA LEU A 338 5.15 1.11 -5.68
C LEU A 338 5.14 2.63 -5.56
N THR A 339 5.47 3.33 -6.64
CA THR A 339 5.48 4.80 -6.69
C THR A 339 4.05 5.36 -6.59
N ARG A 340 3.08 4.71 -7.24
CA ARG A 340 1.65 5.05 -7.09
C ARG A 340 1.14 4.82 -5.66
N ILE A 341 1.55 3.73 -5.02
CA ILE A 341 1.20 3.45 -3.61
C ILE A 341 1.78 4.54 -2.69
N LYS A 342 3.03 4.96 -2.92
CA LYS A 342 3.73 5.95 -2.10
C LYS A 342 3.21 7.38 -2.30
N HIS A 343 2.98 7.79 -3.54
CA HIS A 343 2.71 9.19 -3.89
C HIS A 343 1.24 9.46 -4.28
N GLY A 344 0.40 8.43 -4.35
CA GLY A 344 -0.98 8.56 -4.82
C GLY A 344 -1.08 8.72 -6.34
N ASN A 345 -2.29 8.92 -6.85
CA ASN A 345 -2.56 9.08 -8.29
C ASN A 345 -2.23 10.49 -8.83
N GLU A 346 -1.39 11.26 -8.14
CA GLU A 346 -1.00 12.62 -8.58
C GLU A 346 -0.09 12.62 -9.82
N SER A 347 0.22 11.46 -10.41
CA SER A 347 0.71 11.32 -11.79
C SER A 347 -0.41 11.61 -12.81
N GLY A 348 -1.05 12.76 -12.66
CA GLY A 348 -2.18 13.25 -13.43
C GLY A 348 -1.88 14.62 -14.02
N THR A 349 -0.82 14.73 -14.81
CA THR A 349 -0.83 15.62 -15.97
C THR A 349 -0.98 14.75 -17.21
N THR A 350 -2.25 14.65 -17.61
CA THR A 350 -2.72 14.26 -18.92
C THR A 350 -1.83 14.82 -20.02
N SER A 351 -1.23 13.92 -20.80
CA SER A 351 -1.22 14.09 -22.26
C SER A 351 -2.22 13.08 -22.81
N ASP A 352 -3.50 13.46 -22.85
CA ASP A 352 -4.49 12.83 -23.73
C ASP A 352 -4.11 13.16 -25.18
N GLY A 353 -3.08 12.48 -25.66
CA GLY A 353 -2.85 12.22 -27.08
C GLY A 353 -3.18 10.75 -27.32
N PRO A 354 -3.75 10.40 -28.48
CA PRO A 354 -4.15 9.02 -28.74
C PRO A 354 -2.96 8.09 -28.53
N ALA A 355 -3.20 6.97 -27.85
CA ALA A 355 -2.26 5.86 -27.73
C ALA A 355 -1.98 5.27 -29.12
N SER A 356 -1.11 5.94 -29.88
CA SER A 356 -0.43 5.40 -31.04
C SER A 356 1.04 5.34 -30.66
N GLY A 357 1.41 4.33 -29.87
CA GLY A 357 2.79 4.05 -29.49
C GLY A 357 3.49 3.24 -30.56
N ALA A 358 3.36 3.63 -31.83
CA ALA A 358 4.35 3.23 -32.80
C ALA A 358 5.58 4.12 -32.52
N PRO A 359 6.76 3.55 -32.22
CA PRO A 359 7.98 4.35 -32.26
C PRO A 359 8.03 5.04 -33.62
N GLU A 360 8.37 6.33 -33.63
CA GLU A 360 8.56 7.04 -34.89
C GLU A 360 9.64 6.28 -35.68
N SER A 361 9.20 5.60 -36.74
CA SER A 361 10.05 4.75 -37.60
C SER A 361 11.21 5.54 -38.23
N ASP A 362 11.14 6.87 -38.20
CA ASP A 362 12.14 7.79 -38.75
C ASP A 362 13.32 8.06 -37.79
N VAL A 363 13.32 7.53 -36.56
CA VAL A 363 14.34 7.85 -35.54
C VAL A 363 15.52 6.87 -35.54
N VAL A 364 15.37 5.66 -36.10
CA VAL A 364 16.43 4.64 -36.09
C VAL A 364 17.24 4.74 -37.39
N PRO A 365 18.56 5.03 -37.35
CA PRO A 365 19.42 4.95 -38.53
C PRO A 365 19.37 3.53 -39.11
N ARG A 366 19.19 3.40 -40.42
CA ARG A 366 19.16 2.10 -41.09
C ARG A 366 20.14 2.09 -42.25
N LEU A 367 20.78 0.95 -42.43
CA LEU A 367 21.63 0.65 -43.57
C LEU A 367 21.18 -0.68 -44.15
N THR A 368 20.83 -0.70 -45.43
CA THR A 368 20.42 -1.93 -46.12
C THR A 368 21.51 -2.42 -47.07
N GLN A 369 21.39 -3.68 -47.49
CA GLN A 369 22.26 -4.24 -48.52
C GLN A 369 22.18 -3.43 -49.83
N ASP A 370 20.98 -2.98 -50.21
CA ASP A 370 20.78 -2.18 -51.42
C ASP A 370 21.51 -0.82 -51.32
N ASP A 371 21.53 -0.21 -50.13
CA ASP A 371 22.26 1.03 -49.87
C ASP A 371 23.78 0.82 -50.01
N LEU A 372 24.29 -0.31 -49.47
CA LEU A 372 25.71 -0.67 -49.62
C LEU A 372 26.10 -0.94 -51.08
N GLU A 373 25.23 -1.61 -51.85
CA GLU A 373 25.48 -1.86 -53.27
C GLU A 373 25.42 -0.57 -54.11
N ALA A 374 24.50 0.34 -53.77
CA ALA A 374 24.43 1.65 -54.39
C ALA A 374 25.68 2.48 -54.07
N TYR A 375 26.11 2.49 -52.80
CA TYR A 375 27.33 3.15 -52.36
C TYR A 375 28.57 2.56 -53.05
N ALA A 376 28.69 1.24 -53.10
CA ALA A 376 29.77 0.55 -53.81
C ALA A 376 29.83 0.96 -55.28
N ARG A 377 28.67 1.07 -55.95
CA ARG A 377 28.58 1.53 -57.35
C ARG A 377 29.06 2.97 -57.51
N GLU A 378 28.61 3.88 -56.64
CA GLU A 378 29.03 5.29 -56.66
C GLU A 378 30.54 5.42 -56.45
N GLN A 379 31.10 4.74 -55.45
CA GLN A 379 32.54 4.75 -55.18
C GLN A 379 33.35 4.15 -56.34
N THR A 380 32.80 3.12 -56.99
CA THR A 380 33.42 2.52 -58.16
C THR A 380 33.45 3.50 -59.33
N GLU A 381 32.30 4.13 -59.65
CA GLU A 381 32.20 5.12 -60.71
C GLU A 381 33.12 6.32 -60.47
N TRP A 382 33.22 6.77 -59.22
CA TRP A 382 34.12 7.83 -58.80
C TRP A 382 35.59 7.47 -59.00
N SER A 383 35.99 6.25 -58.58
CA SER A 383 37.37 5.74 -58.70
C SER A 383 37.80 5.67 -60.17
N TRP A 384 36.98 5.05 -61.01
CA TRP A 384 37.19 4.95 -62.45
C TRP A 384 37.23 6.31 -63.15
N SER A 385 36.35 7.23 -62.76
CA SER A 385 36.35 8.61 -63.29
C SER A 385 37.61 9.39 -62.90
N THR A 386 38.15 9.13 -61.71
CA THR A 386 39.37 9.76 -61.21
C THR A 386 40.59 9.22 -61.95
N TRP A 387 40.69 7.90 -62.12
CA TRP A 387 41.73 7.28 -62.93
C TRP A 387 41.72 7.76 -64.38
N ARG A 388 40.54 7.82 -65.02
CA ARG A 388 40.39 8.35 -66.39
C ARG A 388 40.99 9.75 -66.53
N LYS A 389 40.67 10.67 -65.59
CA LYS A 389 41.20 12.04 -65.58
C LYS A 389 42.72 12.05 -65.41
N SER A 390 43.28 11.10 -64.66
CA SER A 390 44.73 10.95 -64.51
C SER A 390 45.38 10.60 -65.86
N ILE A 391 44.85 9.59 -66.55
CA ILE A 391 45.36 9.16 -67.87
C ILE A 391 45.18 10.26 -68.92
N GLU A 392 44.03 10.94 -68.97
CA GLU A 392 43.81 12.05 -69.91
C GLU A 392 44.84 13.17 -69.73
N LYS A 393 45.38 13.33 -68.52
CA LYS A 393 46.37 14.36 -68.19
C LYS A 393 47.82 13.90 -68.41
N HIS A 394 48.11 12.63 -68.13
CA HIS A 394 49.47 12.11 -68.05
C HIS A 394 49.84 11.15 -69.19
N GLY A 395 48.86 10.71 -69.98
CA GLY A 395 49.02 9.66 -70.99
C GLY A 395 48.84 8.27 -70.39
N TRP A 396 48.80 7.27 -71.28
CA TRP A 396 48.85 5.86 -70.90
C TRP A 396 50.29 5.39 -70.72
N ASP A 397 50.48 4.35 -69.91
CA ASP A 397 51.72 3.59 -69.90
C ASP A 397 51.89 2.73 -71.17
N ASP A 398 53.11 2.22 -71.36
CA ASP A 398 53.45 1.35 -72.49
C ASP A 398 52.64 0.04 -72.50
N ASP A 399 52.21 -0.45 -71.33
CA ASP A 399 51.34 -1.61 -71.15
C ASP A 399 49.92 -1.22 -70.70
N ARG A 400 49.10 -0.77 -71.66
CA ARG A 400 47.73 -0.29 -71.42
C ARG A 400 46.81 -1.36 -70.83
N ILE A 401 46.99 -2.62 -71.22
CA ILE A 401 46.16 -3.74 -70.74
C ILE A 401 46.54 -4.08 -69.30
N GLY A 402 47.84 -4.09 -68.98
CA GLY A 402 48.33 -4.22 -67.62
C GLY A 402 47.87 -3.09 -66.70
N GLU A 403 47.90 -1.84 -67.18
CA GLU A 403 47.43 -0.67 -66.43
C GLU A 403 45.93 -0.76 -66.10
N VAL A 404 45.09 -1.20 -67.04
CA VAL A 404 43.65 -1.48 -66.78
C VAL A 404 43.48 -2.58 -65.74
N GLN A 405 44.24 -3.67 -65.83
CA GLN A 405 44.14 -4.78 -64.86
C GLN A 405 44.51 -4.32 -63.44
N CYS A 406 45.61 -3.58 -63.29
CA CYS A 406 45.99 -2.98 -62.02
C CYS A 406 44.88 -2.07 -61.49
N GLN A 407 44.27 -1.23 -62.34
CA GLN A 407 43.18 -0.36 -61.93
C GLN A 407 41.93 -1.14 -61.48
N VAL A 408 41.59 -2.25 -62.13
CA VAL A 408 40.47 -3.12 -61.71
C VAL A 408 40.72 -3.64 -60.29
N ASP A 409 41.92 -4.17 -60.04
CA ASP A 409 42.28 -4.75 -58.75
C ASP A 409 42.36 -3.69 -57.65
N GLU A 410 42.96 -2.52 -57.93
CA GLU A 410 43.02 -1.39 -57.02
C GLU A 410 41.62 -0.83 -56.70
N THR A 411 40.75 -0.71 -57.70
CA THR A 411 39.38 -0.23 -57.51
C THR A 411 38.57 -1.22 -56.68
N ALA A 412 38.68 -2.52 -56.95
CA ALA A 412 37.99 -3.55 -56.18
C ALA A 412 38.43 -3.56 -54.70
N GLN A 413 39.74 -3.44 -54.44
CA GLN A 413 40.27 -3.33 -53.07
C GLN A 413 39.81 -2.06 -52.38
N HIS A 414 39.88 -0.91 -53.06
CA HIS A 414 39.46 0.38 -52.50
C HIS A 414 37.97 0.37 -52.15
N VAL A 415 37.11 -0.04 -53.07
CA VAL A 415 35.65 -0.09 -52.88
C VAL A 415 35.28 -1.07 -51.77
N SER A 416 35.90 -2.25 -51.72
CA SER A 416 35.66 -3.21 -50.63
C SER A 416 36.05 -2.62 -49.27
N GLY A 417 37.18 -1.90 -49.18
CA GLY A 417 37.58 -1.21 -47.96
C GLY A 417 36.59 -0.10 -47.54
N MET A 418 36.09 0.69 -48.50
CA MET A 418 35.11 1.75 -48.24
C MET A 418 33.76 1.19 -47.77
N VAL A 419 33.31 0.06 -48.34
CA VAL A 419 32.04 -0.57 -47.94
C VAL A 419 32.13 -1.15 -46.53
N VAL A 420 33.25 -1.80 -46.18
CA VAL A 420 33.49 -2.24 -44.79
C VAL A 420 33.49 -1.07 -43.83
N GLN A 421 34.17 0.02 -44.19
CA GLN A 421 34.20 1.24 -43.36
C GLN A 421 32.80 1.85 -43.17
N GLU A 422 31.95 1.84 -44.20
CA GLU A 422 30.56 2.30 -44.08
C GLU A 422 29.77 1.46 -43.07
N THR A 423 29.95 0.13 -43.10
CA THR A 423 29.32 -0.76 -42.10
C THR A 423 29.90 -0.59 -40.69
N ASP A 424 31.20 -0.30 -40.57
CA ASP A 424 31.85 0.03 -39.29
C ASP A 424 31.21 1.29 -38.68
N ASP A 425 31.08 2.34 -39.49
CA ASP A 425 30.56 3.64 -39.06
C ASP A 425 29.07 3.56 -38.71
N HIS A 426 28.30 2.71 -39.40
CA HIS A 426 26.91 2.42 -39.03
C HIS A 426 26.82 1.71 -37.67
N LEU A 427 27.63 0.67 -37.43
CA LEU A 427 27.68 -0.01 -36.13
C LEU A 427 28.05 0.95 -34.98
N ARG A 428 29.07 1.80 -35.18
CA ARG A 428 29.45 2.84 -34.21
C ARG A 428 28.32 3.83 -33.97
N THR A 429 27.58 4.21 -35.00
CA THR A 429 26.47 5.16 -34.91
C THR A 429 25.32 4.56 -34.08
N LEU A 430 24.94 3.32 -34.37
CA LEU A 430 23.90 2.61 -33.61
C LEU A 430 24.27 2.44 -32.13
N GLN A 431 25.51 2.03 -31.86
CA GLN A 431 26.02 1.94 -30.50
C GLN A 431 25.96 3.30 -29.80
N LYS A 432 26.42 4.37 -30.46
CA LYS A 432 26.41 5.71 -29.85
C LYS A 432 24.99 6.18 -29.53
N CYS A 433 24.05 6.04 -30.47
CA CYS A 433 22.65 6.40 -30.24
C CYS A 433 22.07 5.61 -29.06
N LEU A 434 22.38 4.33 -28.95
CA LEU A 434 21.91 3.52 -27.84
C LEU A 434 22.52 3.96 -26.49
N THR A 435 23.85 4.04 -26.41
CA THR A 435 24.58 4.25 -25.15
C THR A 435 24.50 5.69 -24.64
N TRP A 436 24.50 6.68 -25.55
CA TRP A 436 24.57 8.10 -25.16
C TRP A 436 23.24 8.83 -25.20
N GLU A 437 22.26 8.32 -25.96
CA GLU A 437 20.97 9.02 -26.15
C GLU A 437 19.82 8.24 -25.52
N ILE A 438 19.57 7.02 -25.98
CA ILE A 438 18.36 6.28 -25.62
C ILE A 438 18.44 5.68 -24.21
N TRP A 439 19.55 5.04 -23.84
CA TRP A 439 19.69 4.43 -22.52
C TRP A 439 19.72 5.47 -21.37
N PRO A 440 20.41 6.61 -21.51
CA PRO A 440 20.31 7.70 -20.54
C PRO A 440 18.90 8.32 -20.49
N ALA A 441 18.23 8.50 -21.62
CA ALA A 441 16.85 9.00 -21.63
C ALA A 441 15.87 8.04 -20.95
N PHE A 442 16.07 6.72 -21.11
CA PHE A 442 15.34 5.70 -20.39
C PHE A 442 15.54 5.83 -18.88
N THR A 443 16.78 5.79 -18.41
CA THR A 443 17.10 5.86 -16.98
C THR A 443 16.61 7.15 -16.32
N ASN A 444 16.81 8.31 -16.97
CA ASN A 444 16.27 9.58 -16.51
C ASN A 444 14.74 9.57 -16.40
N ALA A 445 14.02 9.02 -17.39
CA ALA A 445 12.57 8.92 -17.34
C ALA A 445 12.09 8.04 -16.17
N VAL A 446 12.83 6.98 -15.84
CA VAL A 446 12.54 6.12 -14.69
C VAL A 446 12.76 6.88 -13.38
N GLU A 447 13.86 7.63 -13.25
CA GLU A 447 14.16 8.46 -12.07
C GLU A 447 13.16 9.60 -11.86
N GLU A 448 12.74 10.24 -12.95
CA GLU A 448 11.70 11.29 -12.97
C GLU A 448 10.27 10.74 -12.81
N ARG A 449 10.12 9.41 -12.79
CA ARG A 449 8.84 8.69 -12.63
C ARG A 449 7.89 8.87 -13.82
N ASP A 450 8.41 9.23 -14.99
CA ASP A 450 7.67 9.20 -16.24
C ASP A 450 7.74 7.79 -16.87
N TYR A 451 6.90 6.90 -16.35
CA TYR A 451 6.83 5.52 -16.82
C TYR A 451 6.32 5.37 -18.26
N ILE A 452 5.66 6.38 -18.81
CA ILE A 452 5.21 6.39 -20.21
C ILE A 452 6.42 6.66 -21.10
N ALA A 453 7.19 7.70 -20.80
CA ALA A 453 8.44 7.99 -21.50
C ALA A 453 9.44 6.84 -21.36
N ALA A 454 9.62 6.27 -20.17
CA ALA A 454 10.52 5.13 -19.95
C ALA A 454 10.15 3.92 -20.85
N ARG A 455 8.87 3.56 -20.95
CA ARG A 455 8.42 2.49 -21.86
C ARG A 455 8.68 2.81 -23.33
N ARG A 456 8.51 4.06 -23.74
CA ARG A 456 8.82 4.51 -25.11
C ARG A 456 10.31 4.37 -25.40
N HIS A 457 11.17 4.86 -24.51
CA HIS A 457 12.62 4.73 -24.67
C HIS A 457 13.08 3.27 -24.68
N LEU A 458 12.51 2.41 -23.83
CA LEU A 458 12.80 0.97 -23.86
C LEU A 458 12.36 0.33 -25.19
N ALA A 459 11.21 0.70 -25.73
CA ALA A 459 10.75 0.22 -27.03
C ALA A 459 11.69 0.67 -28.16
N THR A 460 12.15 1.92 -28.15
CA THR A 460 13.15 2.42 -29.10
C THR A 460 14.49 1.70 -28.96
N ALA A 461 14.95 1.45 -27.73
CA ALA A 461 16.17 0.68 -27.47
C ALA A 461 16.08 -0.74 -28.04
N ARG A 462 14.92 -1.39 -27.93
CA ARG A 462 14.69 -2.73 -28.50
C ARG A 462 14.76 -2.74 -30.03
N LEU A 463 14.22 -1.71 -30.68
CA LEU A 463 14.35 -1.54 -32.14
C LEU A 463 15.80 -1.28 -32.55
N LEU A 464 16.54 -0.48 -31.79
CA LEU A 464 17.97 -0.27 -32.02
C LEU A 464 18.75 -1.58 -31.86
N ALA A 465 18.44 -2.39 -30.85
CA ALA A 465 19.07 -3.70 -30.67
C ALA A 465 18.83 -4.64 -31.87
N GLU A 466 17.60 -4.66 -32.42
CA GLU A 466 17.28 -5.39 -33.66
C GLU A 466 18.03 -4.86 -34.89
N GLU A 467 18.29 -3.56 -34.94
CA GLU A 467 19.09 -2.95 -36.01
C GLU A 467 20.58 -3.26 -35.84
N VAL A 468 21.10 -3.28 -34.61
CA VAL A 468 22.50 -3.63 -34.32
C VAL A 468 22.79 -5.08 -34.73
N GLU A 469 21.90 -6.04 -34.46
CA GLU A 469 22.02 -7.43 -34.94
C GLU A 469 22.07 -7.52 -36.48
N ARG A 470 21.24 -6.71 -37.15
CA ARG A 470 21.22 -6.65 -38.62
C ARG A 470 22.48 -6.00 -39.17
N ALA A 471 22.95 -4.92 -38.56
CA ALA A 471 24.19 -4.24 -38.92
C ALA A 471 25.42 -5.14 -38.72
N GLU A 472 25.45 -5.96 -37.66
CA GLU A 472 26.51 -6.95 -37.43
C GLU A 472 26.55 -8.02 -38.53
N THR A 473 25.38 -8.45 -39.00
CA THR A 473 25.28 -9.39 -40.12
C THR A 473 25.76 -8.75 -41.43
N LEU A 474 25.36 -7.50 -41.70
CA LEU A 474 25.82 -6.75 -42.87
C LEU A 474 27.33 -6.51 -42.85
N TRP A 475 27.87 -6.11 -41.70
CA TRP A 475 29.30 -5.92 -41.50
C TRP A 475 30.11 -7.20 -41.77
N ARG A 476 29.67 -8.33 -41.21
CA ARG A 476 30.29 -9.63 -41.46
C ARG A 476 30.26 -9.98 -42.95
N HIS A 477 29.14 -9.72 -43.62
CA HIS A 477 28.99 -10.00 -45.04
C HIS A 477 29.87 -9.10 -45.91
N ALA A 478 29.91 -7.80 -45.62
CA ALA A 478 30.78 -6.82 -46.30
C ALA A 478 32.26 -7.20 -46.18
N ALA A 479 32.70 -7.67 -45.01
CA ALA A 479 34.07 -8.10 -44.76
C ALA A 479 34.49 -9.38 -45.52
N GLU A 480 33.54 -10.11 -46.12
CA GLU A 480 33.78 -11.34 -46.89
C GLU A 480 33.46 -11.19 -48.37
N THR A 481 32.73 -10.14 -48.74
CA THR A 481 32.25 -9.91 -50.10
C THR A 481 33.30 -9.16 -50.91
N SER A 482 33.61 -9.68 -52.10
CA SER A 482 34.40 -8.96 -53.09
C SER A 482 33.47 -8.18 -54.00
N TYR A 483 33.51 -6.85 -53.91
CA TYR A 483 32.73 -5.98 -54.77
C TYR A 483 33.45 -5.86 -56.12
N SER A 484 32.97 -6.63 -57.10
CA SER A 484 33.48 -6.60 -58.47
C SER A 484 32.60 -5.74 -59.37
N PHE A 485 33.22 -5.07 -60.33
CA PHE A 485 32.54 -4.14 -61.23
C PHE A 485 33.03 -4.31 -62.65
N ASP A 486 32.10 -4.39 -63.61
CA ASP A 486 32.44 -4.38 -65.03
C ASP A 486 32.64 -2.93 -65.48
N PRO A 487 33.88 -2.48 -65.78
CA PRO A 487 34.13 -1.12 -66.20
C PRO A 487 33.35 -0.75 -67.46
N LEU A 488 33.01 -1.70 -68.35
CA LEU A 488 32.23 -1.43 -69.56
C LEU A 488 30.78 -1.00 -69.29
N SER A 489 30.28 -1.14 -68.06
CA SER A 489 28.96 -0.63 -67.68
C SER A 489 28.91 0.90 -67.56
N MET A 490 30.07 1.58 -67.49
CA MET A 490 30.16 3.04 -67.43
C MET A 490 30.19 3.71 -68.82
N SER A 491 29.95 5.02 -68.85
CA SER A 491 30.10 5.82 -70.07
C SER A 491 31.53 6.28 -70.30
N TRP A 492 32.12 5.90 -71.44
CA TRP A 492 33.52 6.14 -71.78
C TRP A 492 33.68 6.95 -73.06
N SER A 493 34.82 7.65 -73.19
CA SER A 493 35.27 8.13 -74.49
C SER A 493 35.73 6.96 -75.36
N ARG A 494 35.67 7.12 -76.69
CA ARG A 494 35.96 6.03 -77.64
C ARG A 494 37.33 5.39 -77.43
N GLU A 495 38.36 6.17 -77.09
CA GLU A 495 39.73 5.69 -76.94
C GLU A 495 39.89 4.77 -75.72
N PHE A 496 39.27 5.10 -74.59
CA PHE A 496 39.24 4.24 -73.39
C PHE A 496 38.40 2.99 -73.63
N TRP A 497 37.25 3.14 -74.30
CA TRP A 497 36.34 2.02 -74.55
C TRP A 497 37.00 0.92 -75.40
N LEU A 498 37.79 1.29 -76.41
CA LEU A 498 38.53 0.33 -77.23
C LEU A 498 39.58 -0.46 -76.43
N VAL A 499 40.30 0.19 -75.52
CA VAL A 499 41.28 -0.49 -74.65
C VAL A 499 40.59 -1.40 -73.65
N LEU A 500 39.46 -0.98 -73.06
CA LEU A 500 38.66 -1.81 -72.16
C LEU A 500 38.06 -3.03 -72.86
N GLU A 501 37.58 -2.88 -74.10
CA GLU A 501 37.14 -4.02 -74.92
C GLU A 501 38.29 -4.98 -75.20
N GLU A 502 39.46 -4.47 -75.60
CA GLU A 502 40.65 -5.29 -75.88
C GLU A 502 41.11 -6.06 -74.64
N TRP A 503 41.18 -5.39 -73.47
CA TRP A 503 41.44 -6.03 -72.19
C TRP A 503 40.43 -7.15 -71.90
N LYS A 504 39.12 -6.89 -72.03
CA LYS A 504 38.08 -7.89 -71.77
C LYS A 504 38.21 -9.09 -72.70
N HIS A 505 38.52 -8.88 -73.97
CA HIS A 505 38.74 -9.98 -74.94
C HIS A 505 40.05 -10.75 -74.66
N HIS A 506 41.10 -10.07 -74.18
CA HIS A 506 42.38 -10.69 -73.81
C HIS A 506 42.21 -11.69 -72.66
N PHE A 507 41.27 -11.43 -71.74
CA PHE A 507 41.02 -12.27 -70.57
C PHE A 507 39.77 -13.17 -70.69
N ALA A 508 38.83 -12.90 -71.60
CA ALA A 508 37.68 -13.77 -71.88
C ALA A 508 38.00 -14.96 -72.81
N GLY A 509 39.19 -14.99 -73.42
CA GLY A 509 39.68 -16.08 -74.28
C GLY A 509 40.61 -17.10 -73.60
N ARG A 510 40.82 -16.97 -72.29
CA ARG A 510 41.41 -18.01 -71.41
C ARG A 510 40.30 -18.63 -70.56
#